data_AF-A0A1X0NEW0-F1
#
_entry.id   AF-A0A1X0NEW0-F1
#
_cell.length_a   1.000
_cell.length_b   1.000
_cell.length_c   1.000
_cell.angle_alpha   90.00
_cell.angle_beta   90.00
_cell.angle_gamma   90.00
#
_symmetry.space_group_name_H-M   'P 1'
#
loop_
_entity.id
_entity.type
_entity.pdbx_description
1 polymer ?
#
loop_
_entity_poly.entity_id
_entity_poly.type
_entity_poly.pdbx_seq_one_letter_code
_entity_poly.pdbx_strand_id
1 'polypeptide(L)'
;MKLKQNAAPNASRISELEDAMNERAHELARQMHEKERTYLDPEPEGVPLDLLPLNEDEAFSKMERDLRESNSEHGKNNIMISALEGELNDRALELAKELKDTEREMFLDPQPGGVPLSELPLDTDEPFHTMEIERLRLRKDDPIGNVDSIKQLEDQMNERVEELARDQLQEDLRGLVPNPRGVPLELLRPHADSKFASHLPELRRLKKDPKRNADA
;
A
#
# COMPACT_ATOMS: atom_id res chain seq x y z
N MET A 1 -23.44 -58.29 7.92
CA MET A 1 -23.43 -56.97 7.25
C MET A 1 -23.90 -55.90 8.24
N LYS A 2 -23.00 -55.10 8.83
CA LYS A 2 -23.35 -53.94 9.69
C LYS A 2 -22.41 -52.73 9.45
N LEU A 3 -21.86 -52.59 8.25
CA LEU A 3 -20.86 -51.55 7.93
C LEU A 3 -21.45 -50.29 7.27
N LYS A 4 -22.76 -50.25 6.99
CA LYS A 4 -23.39 -49.09 6.31
C LYS A 4 -24.16 -48.15 7.24
N GLN A 5 -24.24 -48.46 8.55
CA GLN A 5 -25.19 -47.78 9.45
C GLN A 5 -24.65 -46.48 10.08
N ASN A 6 -23.35 -46.19 9.96
CA ASN A 6 -22.70 -45.02 10.56
C ASN A 6 -21.96 -44.13 9.54
N ALA A 7 -22.29 -44.20 8.25
CA ALA A 7 -21.54 -43.45 7.22
C ALA A 7 -21.69 -41.93 7.36
N ALA A 8 -22.89 -41.42 7.65
CA ALA A 8 -23.13 -39.98 7.80
C ALA A 8 -22.53 -39.38 9.09
N PRO A 9 -22.67 -40.00 10.29
CA PRO A 9 -22.00 -39.52 11.50
C PRO A 9 -20.47 -39.57 11.40
N ASN A 10 -19.92 -40.60 10.75
CA ASN A 10 -18.48 -40.70 10.54
C ASN A 10 -17.97 -39.62 9.57
N ALA A 11 -18.73 -39.30 8.51
CA ALA A 11 -18.38 -38.23 7.58
C ALA A 11 -18.35 -36.85 8.27
N SER A 12 -19.37 -36.53 9.08
CA SER A 12 -19.37 -35.28 9.86
C SER A 12 -18.19 -35.20 10.82
N ARG A 13 -17.88 -36.30 11.52
CA ARG A 13 -16.75 -36.32 12.46
C ARG A 13 -15.39 -36.22 11.78
N ILE A 14 -15.24 -36.81 10.59
CA ILE A 14 -14.02 -36.67 9.77
C ILE A 14 -13.85 -35.22 9.36
N SER A 15 -14.89 -34.59 8.81
CA SER A 15 -14.86 -33.17 8.42
C SER A 15 -14.48 -32.26 9.59
N GLU A 16 -15.13 -32.43 10.76
CA GLU A 16 -14.79 -31.65 11.96
C GLU A 16 -13.32 -31.78 12.38
N LEU A 17 -12.75 -32.98 12.26
CA LEU A 17 -11.36 -33.24 12.59
C LEU A 17 -10.40 -32.66 11.53
N GLU A 18 -10.75 -32.78 10.25
CA GLU A 18 -10.00 -32.18 9.15
C GLU A 18 -9.97 -30.65 9.28
N ASP A 19 -11.11 -30.02 9.57
CA ASP A 19 -11.19 -28.57 9.82
C ASP A 19 -10.31 -28.16 11.01
N ALA A 20 -10.40 -28.87 12.14
CA ALA A 20 -9.56 -28.59 13.31
C ALA A 20 -8.05 -28.80 13.03
N MET A 21 -7.69 -29.82 12.23
CA MET A 21 -6.31 -30.06 11.80
C MET A 21 -5.81 -28.96 10.86
N ASN A 22 -6.65 -28.49 9.94
CA ASN A 22 -6.34 -27.40 9.03
C ASN A 22 -6.13 -26.09 9.78
N GLU A 23 -7.03 -25.73 10.72
CA GLU A 23 -6.87 -24.56 11.58
C GLU A 23 -5.54 -24.62 12.36
N ARG A 24 -5.21 -25.78 12.93
CA ARG A 24 -3.93 -25.97 13.62
C ARG A 24 -2.73 -25.85 12.68
N ALA A 25 -2.85 -26.34 11.44
CA ALA A 25 -1.79 -26.19 10.44
C ALA A 25 -1.58 -24.72 10.05
N HIS A 26 -2.65 -23.94 9.88
CA HIS A 26 -2.58 -22.50 9.63
C HIS A 26 -1.92 -21.75 10.79
N GLU A 27 -2.26 -22.09 12.03
CA GLU A 27 -1.62 -21.49 13.21
C GLU A 27 -0.12 -21.78 13.27
N LEU A 28 0.28 -23.02 12.98
CA LEU A 28 1.70 -23.41 12.92
C LEU A 28 2.45 -22.69 11.80
N ALA A 29 1.84 -22.53 10.62
CA ALA A 29 2.42 -21.77 9.51
C ALA A 29 2.62 -20.30 9.90
N ARG A 30 1.63 -19.66 10.54
CA ARG A 30 1.76 -18.29 11.05
C ARG A 30 2.92 -18.15 12.04
N GLN A 31 3.01 -19.04 13.03
CA GLN A 31 4.10 -19.03 14.02
C GLN A 31 5.48 -19.23 13.40
N MET A 32 5.55 -19.94 12.28
CA MET A 32 6.77 -20.15 11.53
C MET A 32 7.16 -18.88 10.78
N HIS A 33 6.23 -18.24 10.06
CA HIS A 33 6.46 -16.95 9.42
C HIS A 33 6.86 -15.86 10.42
N GLU A 34 6.21 -15.78 11.59
CA GLU A 34 6.58 -14.82 12.65
C GLU A 34 8.04 -14.97 13.11
N LYS A 35 8.59 -16.18 13.09
CA LYS A 35 9.99 -16.45 13.47
C LYS A 35 10.96 -16.25 12.32
N GLU A 36 10.54 -16.52 11.10
CA GLU A 36 11.42 -16.52 9.93
C GLU A 36 11.47 -15.15 9.24
N ARG A 37 10.44 -14.32 9.35
CA ARG A 37 10.34 -13.01 8.69
C ARG A 37 10.93 -11.84 9.49
N THR A 38 11.68 -12.10 10.56
CA THR A 38 12.19 -11.04 11.46
C THR A 38 13.20 -10.08 10.83
N TYR A 39 13.77 -10.42 9.68
CA TYR A 39 14.70 -9.58 8.92
C TYR A 39 14.00 -8.62 7.94
N LEU A 40 12.69 -8.78 7.73
CA LEU A 40 11.92 -7.89 6.88
C LEU A 40 11.69 -6.56 7.59
N ASP A 41 11.64 -5.48 6.81
CA ASP A 41 11.02 -4.23 7.24
C ASP A 41 9.60 -4.53 7.76
N PRO A 42 9.24 -4.16 8.99
CA PRO A 42 7.89 -4.38 9.52
C PRO A 42 6.81 -3.58 8.77
N GLU A 43 7.17 -2.45 8.15
CA GLU A 43 6.25 -1.53 7.48
C GLU A 43 6.83 -1.01 6.15
N PRO A 44 7.10 -1.88 5.16
CA PRO A 44 7.57 -1.45 3.85
C PRO A 44 6.59 -0.47 3.21
N GLU A 45 7.08 0.69 2.74
CA GLU A 45 6.25 1.82 2.27
C GLU A 45 5.16 2.30 3.26
N GLY A 46 5.38 2.05 4.56
CA GLY A 46 4.44 2.32 5.65
C GLY A 46 3.33 1.29 5.79
N VAL A 47 3.34 0.20 5.03
CA VAL A 47 2.28 -0.84 5.08
C VAL A 47 2.72 -1.99 5.98
N PRO A 48 1.98 -2.32 7.06
CA PRO A 48 2.27 -3.48 7.90
C PRO A 48 2.37 -4.79 7.11
N LEU A 49 3.39 -5.60 7.39
CA LEU A 49 3.63 -6.89 6.70
C LEU A 49 2.42 -7.82 6.71
N ASP A 50 1.58 -7.78 7.74
CA ASP A 50 0.41 -8.65 7.82
C ASP A 50 -0.67 -8.25 6.80
N LEU A 51 -0.71 -7.00 6.36
CA LEU A 51 -1.64 -6.51 5.33
C LEU A 51 -1.16 -6.81 3.91
N LEU A 52 0.09 -7.24 3.74
CA LEU A 52 0.64 -7.56 2.43
C LEU A 52 0.30 -8.99 1.98
N PRO A 53 0.05 -9.21 0.69
CA PRO A 53 -0.24 -10.52 0.12
C PRO A 53 1.04 -11.35 -0.10
N LEU A 54 1.90 -11.46 0.91
CA LEU A 54 3.21 -12.12 0.81
C LEU A 54 3.09 -13.63 0.50
N ASN A 55 2.02 -14.26 0.97
CA ASN A 55 1.81 -15.70 0.81
C ASN A 55 1.20 -16.04 -0.55
N GLU A 56 0.55 -15.07 -1.17
CA GLU A 56 -0.04 -15.15 -2.51
C GLU A 56 1.00 -14.84 -3.60
N ASP A 57 2.09 -14.16 -3.25
CA ASP A 57 3.19 -13.89 -4.18
C ASP A 57 4.09 -15.13 -4.35
N GLU A 58 4.06 -15.71 -5.56
CA GLU A 58 4.83 -16.92 -5.88
C GLU A 58 6.35 -16.71 -5.80
N ALA A 59 6.83 -15.52 -6.18
CA ALA A 59 8.25 -15.19 -6.16
C ALA A 59 8.77 -15.08 -4.71
N PHE A 60 8.04 -14.36 -3.85
CA PHE A 60 8.31 -14.26 -2.43
C PHE A 60 8.31 -15.64 -1.76
N SER A 61 7.27 -16.44 -2.00
CA SER A 61 7.13 -17.80 -1.46
C SER A 61 8.27 -18.73 -1.91
N LYS A 62 8.77 -18.57 -3.13
CA LYS A 62 9.94 -19.31 -3.63
C LYS A 62 11.21 -18.88 -2.89
N MET A 63 11.47 -17.59 -2.77
CA MET A 63 12.66 -17.08 -2.06
C MET A 63 12.66 -17.48 -0.57
N GLU A 64 11.51 -17.48 0.11
CA GLU A 64 11.40 -18.00 1.47
C GLU A 64 11.76 -19.48 1.58
N ARG A 65 11.41 -20.29 0.57
CA ARG A 65 11.79 -21.70 0.52
C ARG A 65 13.30 -21.87 0.34
N ASP A 66 13.87 -21.15 -0.62
CA ASP A 66 15.30 -21.16 -0.91
C ASP A 66 16.11 -20.69 0.33
N LEU A 67 15.60 -19.70 1.06
CA LEU A 67 16.19 -19.21 2.31
C LEU A 67 16.11 -20.25 3.43
N ARG A 68 14.99 -20.95 3.56
CA ARG A 68 14.81 -22.01 4.55
C ARG A 68 15.71 -23.20 4.30
N GLU A 69 15.86 -23.60 3.03
CA GLU A 69 16.81 -24.63 2.60
C GLU A 69 18.25 -24.22 2.94
N SER A 70 18.66 -23.01 2.56
CA SER A 70 19.98 -22.45 2.84
C SER A 70 20.30 -22.37 4.34
N ASN A 71 19.30 -22.09 5.18
CA ASN A 71 19.46 -22.07 6.63
C ASN A 71 19.61 -23.47 7.26
N SER A 72 19.16 -24.52 6.56
CA SER A 72 19.20 -25.91 7.01
C SER A 72 20.48 -26.66 6.62
N GLU A 73 21.24 -26.16 5.64
CA GLU A 73 22.46 -26.81 5.15
C GLU A 73 23.62 -26.78 6.17
N HIS A 74 24.44 -27.84 6.16
CA HIS A 74 25.65 -27.93 6.98
C HIS A 74 26.76 -27.04 6.38
N GLY A 75 26.85 -25.81 6.86
CA GLY A 75 27.85 -24.83 6.41
C GLY A 75 27.23 -23.54 5.90
N LYS A 76 26.34 -22.94 6.70
CA LYS A 76 25.59 -21.71 6.40
C LYS A 76 26.39 -20.71 5.58
N ASN A 77 25.96 -20.50 4.33
CA ASN A 77 26.51 -19.44 3.51
C ASN A 77 25.82 -18.12 3.83
N ASN A 78 26.31 -17.43 4.86
CA ASN A 78 25.74 -16.17 5.34
C ASN A 78 25.66 -15.08 4.26
N ILE A 79 26.52 -15.12 3.23
CA ILE A 79 26.46 -14.17 2.10
C ILE A 79 25.21 -14.43 1.26
N MET A 80 24.93 -15.70 0.95
CA MET A 80 23.75 -16.08 0.18
C MET A 80 22.46 -15.84 0.96
N ILE A 81 22.46 -16.12 2.27
CA ILE A 81 21.34 -15.82 3.16
C ILE A 81 21.04 -14.31 3.17
N SER A 82 22.05 -13.47 3.41
CA SER A 82 21.86 -12.03 3.44
C SER A 82 21.42 -11.46 2.08
N ALA A 83 21.87 -12.04 0.97
CA ALA A 83 21.39 -11.66 -0.36
C ALA A 83 19.89 -11.99 -0.52
N LEU A 84 19.46 -13.20 -0.15
CA LEU A 84 18.05 -13.60 -0.17
C LEU A 84 17.17 -12.75 0.77
N GLU A 85 17.67 -12.41 1.97
CA GLU A 85 16.97 -11.51 2.89
C GLU A 85 16.79 -10.11 2.29
N GLY A 86 17.78 -9.63 1.53
CA GLY A 86 17.70 -8.38 0.77
C GLY A 86 16.65 -8.45 -0.34
N GLU A 87 16.70 -9.50 -1.18
CA GLU A 87 15.73 -9.70 -2.27
C GLU A 87 14.28 -9.83 -1.75
N LEU A 88 14.10 -10.47 -0.59
CA LEU A 88 12.80 -10.57 0.08
C LEU A 88 12.30 -9.21 0.59
N ASN A 89 13.19 -8.36 1.13
CA ASN A 89 12.84 -6.99 1.49
C ASN A 89 12.46 -6.15 0.27
N ASP A 90 13.23 -6.24 -0.81
CA ASP A 90 12.94 -5.53 -2.06
C ASP A 90 11.58 -5.96 -2.64
N ARG A 91 11.27 -7.26 -2.63
CA ARG A 91 9.96 -7.76 -3.08
C ARG A 91 8.82 -7.32 -2.16
N ALA A 92 9.01 -7.30 -0.85
CA ALA A 92 8.00 -6.78 0.08
C ALA A 92 7.73 -5.28 -0.15
N LEU A 93 8.78 -4.49 -0.43
CA LEU A 93 8.67 -3.09 -0.82
C LEU A 93 7.85 -2.90 -2.10
N GLU A 94 8.14 -3.70 -3.14
CA GLU A 94 7.37 -3.68 -4.39
C GLU A 94 5.90 -4.02 -4.16
N LEU A 95 5.61 -5.09 -3.42
CA LEU A 95 4.24 -5.50 -3.11
C LEU A 95 3.48 -4.43 -2.33
N ALA A 96 4.15 -3.71 -1.42
CA ALA A 96 3.54 -2.60 -0.69
C ALA A 96 3.18 -1.43 -1.61
N LYS A 97 4.05 -1.10 -2.58
CA LYS A 97 3.75 -0.08 -3.61
C LYS A 97 2.58 -0.49 -4.49
N GLU A 98 2.64 -1.69 -5.04
CA GLU A 98 1.61 -2.25 -5.92
C GLU A 98 0.25 -2.28 -5.20
N LEU A 99 0.22 -2.68 -3.93
CA LEU A 99 -0.98 -2.67 -3.11
C LEU A 99 -1.53 -1.25 -2.95
N LYS A 100 -0.71 -0.29 -2.50
CA LYS A 100 -1.17 1.11 -2.31
C LYS A 100 -1.70 1.72 -3.61
N ASP A 101 -0.98 1.56 -4.71
CA ASP A 101 -1.38 2.12 -6.00
C ASP A 101 -2.69 1.50 -6.49
N THR A 102 -2.81 0.17 -6.46
CA THR A 102 -4.03 -0.53 -6.85
C THR A 102 -5.22 -0.12 -5.98
N GLU A 103 -5.01 0.00 -4.67
CA GLU A 103 -6.07 0.35 -3.72
C GLU A 103 -6.55 1.79 -3.88
N ARG A 104 -5.63 2.73 -4.12
CA ARG A 104 -5.92 4.14 -4.41
C ARG A 104 -6.76 4.30 -5.68
N GLU A 105 -6.42 3.56 -6.74
CA GLU A 105 -7.12 3.62 -8.04
C GLU A 105 -8.59 3.20 -7.97
N MET A 106 -8.99 2.43 -6.94
CA MET A 106 -10.35 1.91 -6.84
C MET A 106 -11.41 2.95 -6.50
N PHE A 107 -11.04 4.04 -5.81
CA PHE A 107 -12.02 4.98 -5.24
C PHE A 107 -11.59 6.45 -5.23
N LEU A 108 -10.31 6.76 -5.39
CA LEU A 108 -9.87 8.15 -5.45
C LEU A 108 -10.16 8.78 -6.81
N ASP A 109 -10.54 10.06 -6.81
CA ASP A 109 -10.48 10.87 -8.02
C ASP A 109 -9.03 10.92 -8.54
N PRO A 110 -8.73 10.55 -9.80
CA PRO A 110 -7.39 10.64 -10.34
C PRO A 110 -6.88 12.09 -10.51
N GLN A 111 -7.79 13.08 -10.55
CA GLN A 111 -7.46 14.50 -10.75
C GLN A 111 -8.30 15.42 -9.84
N PRO A 112 -8.20 15.30 -8.50
CA PRO A 112 -8.89 16.17 -7.55
C PRO A 112 -8.57 17.64 -7.83
N GLY A 113 -9.61 18.46 -8.03
CA GLY A 113 -9.43 19.88 -8.39
C GLY A 113 -8.62 20.12 -9.68
N GLY A 114 -8.48 19.11 -10.54
CA GLY A 114 -7.65 19.14 -11.75
C GLY A 114 -6.15 18.89 -11.51
N VAL A 115 -5.75 18.47 -10.31
CA VAL A 115 -4.36 18.14 -9.96
C VAL A 115 -4.18 16.62 -9.97
N PRO A 116 -3.24 16.05 -10.76
CA PRO A 116 -2.99 14.61 -10.74
C PRO A 116 -2.54 14.12 -9.36
N LEU A 117 -2.99 12.93 -8.93
CA LEU A 117 -2.57 12.33 -7.65
C LEU A 117 -1.05 12.23 -7.50
N SER A 118 -0.31 12.02 -8.60
CA SER A 118 1.16 11.95 -8.62
C SER A 118 1.85 13.25 -8.19
N GLU A 119 1.12 14.37 -8.21
CA GLU A 119 1.61 15.69 -7.79
C GLU A 119 1.26 15.99 -6.32
N LEU A 120 0.50 15.12 -5.66
CA LEU A 120 0.07 15.28 -4.28
C LEU A 120 0.98 14.48 -3.32
N PRO A 121 1.22 14.98 -2.10
CA PRO A 121 2.14 14.38 -1.15
C PRO A 121 1.52 13.20 -0.36
N LEU A 122 0.78 12.30 -1.01
CA LEU A 122 -0.03 11.26 -0.35
C LEU A 122 0.79 10.36 0.60
N ASP A 123 1.97 9.92 0.18
CA ASP A 123 2.83 9.03 0.98
C ASP A 123 3.45 9.71 2.21
N THR A 124 3.47 11.04 2.22
CA THR A 124 4.02 11.83 3.32
C THR A 124 2.95 12.55 4.14
N ASP A 125 1.68 12.45 3.72
CA ASP A 125 0.53 12.99 4.44
C ASP A 125 0.07 11.99 5.50
N GLU A 126 0.44 12.24 6.75
CA GLU A 126 0.13 11.33 7.86
C GLU A 126 -1.38 11.06 8.07
N PRO A 127 -2.29 12.06 7.93
CA PRO A 127 -3.72 11.80 8.00
C PRO A 127 -4.20 10.86 6.89
N PHE A 128 -3.78 11.10 5.65
CA PHE A 128 -4.11 10.22 4.52
C PHE A 128 -3.57 8.81 4.73
N HIS A 129 -2.30 8.69 5.15
CA HIS A 129 -1.67 7.40 5.41
C HIS A 129 -2.40 6.61 6.50
N THR A 130 -2.84 7.27 7.58
CA THR A 130 -3.61 6.62 8.65
C THR A 130 -4.91 6.02 8.13
N MET A 131 -5.67 6.78 7.33
CA MET A 131 -6.91 6.30 6.71
C MET A 131 -6.64 5.19 5.69
N GLU A 132 -5.55 5.28 4.92
CA GLU A 132 -5.14 4.26 3.96
C GLU A 132 -4.92 2.91 4.66
N ILE A 133 -4.17 2.89 5.77
CA ILE A 133 -3.94 1.65 6.54
C ILE A 133 -5.22 1.12 7.18
N GLU A 134 -6.08 2.00 7.71
CA GLU A 134 -7.38 1.58 8.25
C GLU A 134 -8.27 0.96 7.18
N ARG A 135 -8.28 1.51 5.97
CA ARG A 135 -9.04 0.96 4.85
C ARG A 135 -8.53 -0.43 4.46
N LEU A 136 -7.22 -0.62 4.38
CA LEU A 136 -6.61 -1.93 4.12
C LEU A 136 -7.04 -2.97 5.17
N ARG A 137 -7.06 -2.60 6.45
CA ARG A 137 -7.53 -3.49 7.54
C ARG A 137 -8.99 -3.87 7.37
N LEU A 138 -9.89 -2.90 7.18
CA LEU A 138 -11.31 -3.16 7.00
C LEU A 138 -11.60 -4.07 5.81
N ARG A 139 -10.86 -3.88 4.71
CA ARG A 139 -10.97 -4.71 3.50
C ARG A 139 -10.45 -6.13 3.70
N LYS A 140 -9.38 -6.29 4.46
CA LYS A 140 -8.80 -7.61 4.77
C LYS A 140 -9.69 -8.39 5.73
N ASP A 141 -10.26 -7.73 6.75
CA ASP A 141 -11.01 -8.38 7.83
C ASP A 141 -12.38 -8.91 7.37
N ASP A 142 -13.25 -8.04 6.85
CA ASP A 142 -14.56 -8.41 6.32
C ASP A 142 -15.06 -7.34 5.32
N PRO A 143 -14.70 -7.45 4.03
CA PRO A 143 -15.05 -6.41 3.06
C PRO A 143 -16.56 -6.29 2.81
N ILE A 144 -17.35 -7.33 3.14
CA ILE A 144 -18.81 -7.32 2.96
C ILE A 144 -19.49 -6.76 4.20
N GLY A 145 -19.02 -7.13 5.39
CA GLY A 145 -19.53 -6.58 6.66
C GLY A 145 -19.14 -5.12 6.88
N ASN A 146 -17.98 -4.69 6.37
CA ASN A 146 -17.44 -3.35 6.57
C ASN A 146 -17.77 -2.34 5.47
N VAL A 147 -18.68 -2.65 4.53
CA VAL A 147 -18.95 -1.80 3.34
C VAL A 147 -19.25 -0.34 3.71
N ASP A 148 -20.09 -0.11 4.72
CA ASP A 148 -20.45 1.26 5.13
C ASP A 148 -19.26 2.01 5.73
N SER A 149 -18.45 1.35 6.56
CA SER A 149 -17.24 1.92 7.16
C SER A 149 -16.17 2.21 6.10
N ILE A 150 -15.97 1.27 5.17
CA ILE A 150 -15.05 1.44 4.03
C ILE A 150 -15.48 2.66 3.22
N LYS A 151 -16.77 2.77 2.88
CA LYS A 151 -17.28 3.90 2.11
C LYS A 151 -17.09 5.23 2.83
N GLN A 152 -17.40 5.29 4.14
CA GLN A 152 -17.18 6.50 4.93
C GLN A 152 -15.71 6.92 4.94
N LEU A 153 -14.79 5.96 5.01
CA LEU A 153 -13.36 6.21 4.98
C LEU A 153 -12.90 6.65 3.58
N GLU A 154 -13.44 6.05 2.52
CA GLU A 154 -13.19 6.48 1.13
C GLU A 154 -13.66 7.92 0.87
N ASP A 155 -14.80 8.32 1.43
CA ASP A 155 -15.30 9.70 1.36
C ASP A 155 -14.32 10.66 2.08
N GLN A 156 -13.88 10.33 3.30
CA GLN A 156 -12.90 11.14 4.06
C GLN A 156 -11.54 11.24 3.37
N MET A 157 -11.08 10.15 2.76
CA MET A 157 -9.84 10.12 1.98
C MET A 157 -9.94 11.00 0.74
N ASN A 158 -11.07 10.99 0.03
CA ASN A 158 -11.30 11.91 -1.09
C ASN A 158 -11.36 13.37 -0.63
N GLU A 159 -12.02 13.68 0.49
CA GLU A 159 -12.01 15.03 1.08
C GLU A 159 -10.59 15.50 1.40
N ARG A 160 -9.76 14.63 1.99
CA ARG A 160 -8.35 14.95 2.29
C ARG A 160 -7.53 15.17 1.01
N VAL A 161 -7.76 14.35 -0.01
CA VAL A 161 -7.10 14.49 -1.31
C VAL A 161 -7.52 15.79 -2.02
N GLU A 162 -8.77 16.21 -1.90
CA GLU A 162 -9.23 17.52 -2.38
C GLU A 162 -8.58 18.69 -1.61
N GLU A 163 -8.36 18.56 -0.29
CA GLU A 163 -7.59 19.53 0.50
C GLU A 163 -6.16 19.67 -0.02
N LEU A 164 -5.47 18.53 -0.19
CA LEU A 164 -4.10 18.51 -0.71
C LEU A 164 -4.02 19.12 -2.12
N ALA A 165 -5.03 18.88 -2.97
CA ALA A 165 -5.10 19.51 -4.28
C ALA A 165 -5.26 21.04 -4.17
N ARG A 166 -6.13 21.54 -3.27
CA ARG A 166 -6.26 22.98 -3.03
C ARG A 166 -4.96 23.61 -2.54
N ASP A 167 -4.26 22.95 -1.63
CA ASP A 167 -2.96 23.39 -1.13
C ASP A 167 -1.92 23.43 -2.26
N GLN A 168 -1.88 22.40 -3.10
CA GLN A 168 -0.99 22.36 -4.26
C GLN A 168 -1.27 23.49 -5.26
N LEU A 169 -2.55 23.77 -5.56
CA LEU A 169 -2.95 24.88 -6.43
C LEU A 169 -2.54 26.24 -5.84
N GLN A 170 -2.63 26.40 -4.51
CA GLN A 170 -2.17 27.60 -3.83
C GLN A 170 -0.63 27.72 -3.88
N GLU A 171 0.08 26.61 -3.68
CA GLU A 171 1.53 26.57 -3.79
C GLU A 171 2.02 26.89 -5.20
N ASP A 172 1.30 26.50 -6.25
CA ASP A 172 1.62 26.86 -7.64
C ASP A 172 1.67 28.38 -7.83
N LEU A 173 0.74 29.09 -7.19
CA LEU A 173 0.63 30.56 -7.27
C LEU A 173 1.63 31.27 -6.34
N ARG A 174 2.23 30.55 -5.38
CA ARG A 174 3.22 31.12 -4.47
C ARG A 174 4.44 31.61 -5.26
N GLY A 175 4.74 32.89 -5.09
CA GLY A 175 5.83 33.60 -5.78
C GLY A 175 5.39 34.41 -7.00
N LEU A 176 4.14 34.27 -7.45
CA LEU A 176 3.58 35.12 -8.49
C LEU A 176 3.08 36.46 -7.93
N VAL A 177 2.97 37.46 -8.80
CA VAL A 177 2.36 38.75 -8.46
C VAL A 177 0.88 38.51 -8.15
N PRO A 178 0.33 38.89 -6.97
CA PRO A 178 -1.07 38.59 -6.62
C PRO A 178 -2.11 39.31 -7.48
N ASN A 179 -1.78 40.51 -7.96
CA ASN A 179 -2.67 41.36 -8.77
C ASN A 179 -1.96 41.81 -10.07
N PRO A 180 -1.66 40.91 -11.01
CA PRO A 180 -1.08 41.31 -12.29
C PRO A 180 -1.97 42.33 -12.98
N ARG A 181 -1.41 43.53 -13.25
CA ARG A 181 -2.16 44.67 -13.82
C ARG A 181 -3.41 45.07 -13.02
N GLY A 182 -3.43 44.81 -11.70
CA GLY A 182 -4.55 45.16 -10.82
C GLY A 182 -5.70 44.15 -10.80
N VAL A 183 -5.56 42.98 -11.45
CA VAL A 183 -6.58 41.92 -11.43
C VAL A 183 -6.13 40.78 -10.53
N PRO A 184 -6.89 40.37 -9.50
CA PRO A 184 -6.54 39.25 -8.63
C PRO A 184 -6.35 37.92 -9.38
N LEU A 185 -5.31 37.16 -9.03
CA LEU A 185 -5.04 35.84 -9.61
C LEU A 185 -6.24 34.88 -9.52
N GLU A 186 -6.98 34.90 -8.40
CA GLU A 186 -8.16 34.06 -8.18
C GLU A 186 -9.24 34.26 -9.26
N LEU A 187 -9.39 35.49 -9.78
CA LEU A 187 -10.36 35.80 -10.84
C LEU A 187 -9.88 35.38 -12.22
N LEU A 188 -8.57 35.25 -12.42
CA LEU A 188 -7.98 34.88 -13.71
C LEU A 188 -8.06 33.37 -13.99
N ARG A 189 -8.27 32.55 -12.95
CA ARG A 189 -8.25 31.07 -13.01
C ARG A 189 -7.04 30.55 -13.81
N PRO A 190 -5.80 30.85 -13.40
CA PRO A 190 -4.60 30.59 -14.20
C PRO A 190 -4.45 29.10 -14.55
N HIS A 191 -4.83 28.20 -13.64
CA HIS A 191 -4.77 26.75 -13.86
C HIS A 191 -5.67 26.24 -15.00
N ALA A 192 -6.68 27.00 -15.43
CA ALA A 192 -7.50 26.66 -16.60
C ALA A 192 -6.85 27.07 -17.94
N ASP A 193 -5.82 27.91 -17.92
CA ASP A 193 -5.05 28.28 -19.10
C ASP A 193 -4.01 27.20 -19.42
N SER A 194 -4.04 26.68 -20.64
CA SER A 194 -3.17 25.56 -21.04
C SER A 194 -1.69 25.93 -21.03
N LYS A 195 -1.34 27.17 -21.33
CA LYS A 195 0.05 27.63 -21.32
C LYS A 195 0.55 27.77 -19.89
N PHE A 196 -0.24 28.36 -19.00
CA PHE A 196 0.07 28.40 -17.58
C PHE A 196 0.22 26.99 -17.00
N ALA A 197 -0.76 26.11 -17.25
CA ALA A 197 -0.74 24.73 -16.79
C ALA A 197 0.48 23.93 -17.28
N SER A 198 0.94 24.18 -18.51
CA SER A 198 2.13 23.49 -19.08
C SER A 198 3.43 23.75 -18.31
N HIS A 199 3.51 24.84 -17.54
CA HIS A 199 4.68 25.15 -16.72
C HIS A 199 4.62 24.52 -15.31
N LEU A 200 3.47 24.04 -14.86
CA LEU A 200 3.26 23.55 -13.49
C LEU A 200 4.08 22.29 -13.15
N PRO A 201 4.15 21.25 -13.99
CA PRO A 201 4.94 20.05 -13.66
C PRO A 201 6.42 20.37 -13.42
N GLU A 202 6.99 21.25 -14.24
CA GLU A 202 8.38 21.70 -14.07
C GLU A 202 8.53 22.54 -12.79
N LEU A 203 7.62 23.49 -12.55
CA LEU A 203 7.63 24.32 -11.34
C LEU A 203 7.56 23.48 -10.06
N ARG A 204 6.66 22.49 -10.01
CA ARG A 204 6.47 21.60 -8.86
C ARG A 204 7.70 20.75 -8.61
N ARG A 205 8.27 20.14 -9.66
CA ARG A 205 9.53 19.41 -9.58
C ARG A 205 10.67 20.30 -9.03
N LEU A 206 10.76 21.54 -9.50
CA LEU A 206 11.79 22.47 -9.06
C LEU A 206 11.64 22.87 -7.59
N LYS A 207 10.39 23.06 -7.14
CA LYS A 207 10.05 23.38 -5.74
C LYS A 207 10.29 22.23 -4.77
N LYS A 208 10.17 20.97 -5.21
CA LYS A 208 10.31 19.77 -4.36
C LYS A 208 11.75 19.56 -3.85
N ASP A 209 12.78 19.97 -4.60
CA ASP A 209 14.18 19.90 -4.15
C ASP A 209 15.01 21.12 -4.62
N PRO A 210 14.87 22.28 -3.96
CA PRO A 210 15.49 23.53 -4.42
C PRO A 210 17.03 23.48 -4.42
N LYS A 211 17.63 22.64 -3.58
CA LYS A 211 19.09 22.55 -3.43
C LYS A 211 19.71 21.75 -4.56
N ARG A 212 19.15 20.60 -4.93
CA ARG A 212 19.62 19.83 -6.09
C ARG A 212 19.49 20.60 -7.40
N ASN A 213 18.50 21.49 -7.51
CA ASN A 213 18.22 22.24 -8.73
C ASN A 213 19.07 23.51 -8.90
N ALA A 214 19.82 23.94 -7.88
CA ALA A 214 20.71 25.10 -7.95
C ALA A 214 22.09 24.79 -8.54
N ASP A 215 22.46 23.51 -8.59
CA ASP A 215 23.79 23.02 -9.02
C ASP A 215 23.76 22.32 -10.41
N ALA A 216 22.65 22.44 -11.16
CA ALA A 216 22.43 21.81 -12.47
C ALA A 216 22.57 22.78 -13.66
#